data_AF-A0A962U657-F1
#
_entry.id   AF-A0A962U657-F1
#
_cell.length_a   1.000
_cell.length_b   1.000
_cell.length_c   1.000
_cell.angle_alpha   90.00
_cell.angle_beta   90.00
_cell.angle_gamma   90.00
#
_symmetry.space_group_name_H-M   'P 1'
#
loop_
_entity.id
_entity.type
_entity.pdbx_description
1 polymer ?
#
loop_
_entity_poly.entity_id
_entity_poly.type
_entity_poly.pdbx_seq_one_letter_code
_entity_poly.pdbx_strand_id
1 'polypeptide(L)'
;MAKKADVLLPDIGDFKDVEIIEILVKPGDRVAPEDPLITLESDKASMEIPSPQAGVVSEIRIKVGDKVNEGDLILVLDTDAGDEAPAEVNAVEAAEHLEDAPASASQGDAPPPAEPAPSAAAAPAATVAEVRDVHLPDIGDFKDVEVIEILVAVGDTVEAEQSLLTLESDKASMEIPAPFAGTVESLAVKVGDRISEGTLIGRMQTTAAAGTAAAAEAPAASPAPAAPSAAAAEPVVAETARPAGEKEQQRPPVMVRPTDAVRSRSHASPAVRRFARELGVDLAFVDGSAPKGRITKEDVQAFVKRALASGAPAAAPSTGGALQLPSMPAVDFSKFGEIEERELGRIKKLSGAHLHRSWLNVPHVTQFDEADITELEAFRKEQKDAASKADVKLTFMPFLMKAVCKALATYPQFNSSLSADGEKLILKKYVHIGVAVDTPNGLVVPVIRDVDKKGIFDLAADLGEISAKARAGKLAPGDMQGGCLSISSLGGIGGTQFTPIVNAPEVAILGISRAEMKPKWDGAAFSPRLIMPFSLSYDHRVIDGAEGVRFTTYLAQLLGDIRRLLL
;
A
#
# COMPACT_ATOMS: atom_id res chain seq x y z
N MET A 1 -41.67 -8.84 -44.42
CA MET A 1 -40.88 -10.09 -44.51
C MET A 1 -39.50 -9.84 -43.93
N ALA A 2 -39.32 -10.00 -42.61
CA ALA A 2 -38.03 -9.80 -41.93
C ALA A 2 -36.89 -10.51 -42.67
N LYS A 3 -35.83 -9.76 -43.02
CA LYS A 3 -34.59 -10.34 -43.56
C LYS A 3 -33.86 -11.04 -42.41
N LYS A 4 -33.98 -12.35 -42.39
CA LYS A 4 -33.20 -13.25 -41.53
C LYS A 4 -31.81 -13.40 -42.13
N ALA A 5 -30.80 -12.94 -41.40
CA ALA A 5 -29.40 -13.15 -41.70
C ALA A 5 -28.87 -14.30 -40.83
N ASP A 6 -28.44 -15.36 -41.49
CA ASP A 6 -27.79 -16.50 -40.86
C ASP A 6 -26.36 -16.09 -40.48
N VAL A 7 -26.07 -16.04 -39.18
CA VAL A 7 -24.71 -15.76 -38.67
C VAL A 7 -23.96 -17.08 -38.54
N LEU A 8 -23.00 -17.27 -39.44
CA LEU A 8 -22.10 -18.42 -39.45
C LEU A 8 -20.87 -18.15 -38.59
N LEU A 9 -20.24 -19.21 -38.09
CA LEU A 9 -18.95 -19.16 -37.42
C LEU A 9 -17.89 -18.61 -38.40
N PRO A 10 -17.26 -17.45 -38.12
CA PRO A 10 -16.15 -16.96 -38.93
C PRO A 10 -14.94 -17.90 -38.82
N ASP A 11 -13.95 -17.72 -39.70
CA ASP A 11 -12.70 -18.48 -39.69
C ASP A 11 -12.04 -18.39 -38.30
N ILE A 12 -12.02 -19.54 -37.61
CA ILE A 12 -11.43 -19.71 -36.28
C ILE A 12 -9.95 -20.13 -36.36
N GLY A 13 -9.34 -20.19 -37.55
CA GLY A 13 -8.00 -20.70 -37.79
C GLY A 13 -7.96 -22.23 -37.94
N ASP A 14 -6.79 -22.86 -37.74
CA ASP A 14 -6.59 -24.32 -37.91
C ASP A 14 -7.33 -25.21 -36.87
N PHE A 15 -8.24 -24.65 -36.07
CA PHE A 15 -8.93 -25.35 -34.98
C PHE A 15 -10.23 -26.02 -35.44
N LYS A 16 -10.44 -27.28 -35.04
CA LYS A 16 -11.64 -28.08 -35.33
C LYS A 16 -12.28 -28.55 -34.02
N ASP A 17 -13.60 -28.66 -33.99
CA ASP A 17 -14.40 -29.12 -32.84
C ASP A 17 -14.20 -28.27 -31.56
N VAL A 18 -14.38 -26.95 -31.67
CA VAL A 18 -14.22 -26.01 -30.54
C VAL A 18 -15.50 -25.93 -29.71
N GLU A 19 -15.38 -25.88 -28.39
CA GLU A 19 -16.51 -25.98 -27.45
C GLU A 19 -17.04 -24.60 -27.04
N ILE A 20 -18.37 -24.44 -27.00
CA ILE A 20 -19.03 -23.20 -26.58
C ILE A 20 -19.13 -23.16 -25.06
N ILE A 21 -18.46 -22.20 -24.42
CA ILE A 21 -18.48 -22.04 -22.96
C ILE A 21 -19.56 -21.07 -22.48
N GLU A 22 -19.91 -20.07 -23.28
CA GLU A 22 -20.87 -19.04 -22.90
C GLU A 22 -21.56 -18.43 -24.11
N ILE A 23 -22.88 -18.22 -23.99
CA ILE A 23 -23.70 -17.51 -24.99
C ILE A 23 -24.09 -16.17 -24.36
N LEU A 24 -23.63 -15.06 -24.95
CA LEU A 24 -23.74 -13.73 -24.37
C LEU A 24 -25.04 -13.00 -24.77
N VAL A 25 -25.78 -13.56 -25.73
CA VAL A 25 -27.01 -12.99 -26.28
C VAL A 25 -28.22 -13.89 -26.04
N LYS A 26 -29.41 -13.30 -25.89
CA LYS A 26 -30.68 -14.02 -25.78
C LYS A 26 -31.59 -13.73 -26.99
N PRO A 27 -32.52 -14.63 -27.34
CA PRO A 27 -33.54 -14.33 -28.34
C PRO A 27 -34.34 -13.09 -27.94
N GLY A 28 -34.39 -12.09 -28.82
CA GLY A 28 -35.00 -10.78 -28.59
C GLY A 28 -34.00 -9.67 -28.25
N ASP A 29 -32.72 -9.97 -27.99
CA ASP A 29 -31.70 -8.96 -27.72
C ASP A 29 -31.27 -8.24 -29.00
N ARG A 30 -31.02 -6.93 -28.90
CA ARG A 30 -30.49 -6.10 -29.98
C ARG A 30 -28.97 -6.07 -29.90
N VAL A 31 -28.30 -6.47 -30.97
CA VAL A 31 -26.84 -6.49 -31.10
C VAL A 31 -26.40 -5.50 -32.17
N ALA A 32 -25.33 -4.75 -31.88
CA ALA A 32 -24.61 -3.89 -32.82
C ALA A 32 -23.53 -4.70 -33.56
N PRO A 33 -22.98 -4.19 -34.67
CA PRO A 33 -21.80 -4.79 -35.30
C PRO A 33 -20.64 -4.78 -34.30
N GLU A 34 -19.84 -5.84 -34.29
CA GLU A 34 -18.72 -6.08 -33.36
C GLU A 34 -19.11 -6.47 -31.93
N ASP A 35 -20.41 -6.55 -31.58
CA ASP A 35 -20.84 -7.00 -30.25
C ASP A 35 -20.60 -8.52 -30.08
N PRO A 36 -20.03 -8.98 -28.94
CA PRO A 36 -19.71 -10.38 -28.74
C PRO A 36 -20.98 -11.25 -28.61
N LEU A 37 -21.09 -12.28 -29.47
CA LEU A 37 -22.24 -13.18 -29.52
C LEU A 37 -22.04 -14.41 -28.63
N ILE A 38 -20.88 -15.07 -28.78
CA ILE A 38 -20.50 -16.29 -28.06
C ILE A 38 -19.02 -16.29 -27.71
N THR A 39 -18.68 -16.99 -26.63
CA THR A 39 -17.30 -17.29 -26.28
C THR A 39 -17.02 -18.76 -26.51
N LEU A 40 -15.98 -19.02 -27.29
CA LEU A 40 -15.44 -20.33 -27.58
C LEU A 40 -14.15 -20.56 -26.79
N GLU A 41 -13.91 -21.78 -26.35
CA GLU A 41 -12.64 -22.17 -25.70
C GLU A 41 -11.86 -23.13 -26.60
N SER A 42 -10.67 -22.69 -27.02
CA SER A 42 -9.66 -23.54 -27.67
C SER A 42 -8.61 -23.99 -26.65
N ASP A 43 -7.77 -24.96 -27.03
CA ASP A 43 -6.69 -25.51 -26.19
C ASP A 43 -5.64 -24.46 -25.73
N LYS A 44 -5.65 -23.26 -26.34
CA LYS A 44 -4.66 -22.21 -26.10
C LYS A 44 -5.24 -20.85 -25.72
N ALA A 45 -6.52 -20.61 -25.99
CA ALA A 45 -7.16 -19.32 -25.68
C ALA A 45 -8.70 -19.42 -25.75
N SER A 46 -9.36 -18.57 -24.97
CA SER A 46 -10.78 -18.25 -25.17
C SER A 46 -10.90 -17.13 -26.22
N MET A 47 -11.81 -17.31 -27.18
CA MET A 47 -12.04 -16.36 -28.28
C MET A 47 -13.51 -15.95 -28.29
N GLU A 48 -13.75 -14.65 -28.37
CA GLU A 48 -15.10 -14.09 -28.52
C GLU A 48 -15.40 -13.90 -30.01
N ILE A 49 -16.59 -14.34 -30.43
CA ILE A 49 -17.03 -14.15 -31.82
C ILE A 49 -17.93 -12.92 -31.88
N PRO A 50 -17.49 -11.84 -32.55
CA PRO A 50 -18.28 -10.63 -32.71
C PRO A 50 -19.43 -10.83 -33.69
N SER A 51 -20.48 -10.01 -33.55
CA SER A 51 -21.59 -9.96 -34.48
C SER A 51 -21.14 -9.29 -35.78
N PRO A 52 -21.29 -9.95 -36.95
CA PRO A 52 -20.87 -9.36 -38.22
C PRO A 52 -21.75 -8.17 -38.63
N GLN A 53 -22.98 -8.05 -38.09
CA GLN A 53 -23.96 -7.03 -38.46
C GLN A 53 -24.88 -6.66 -37.28
N ALA A 54 -25.51 -5.49 -37.36
CA ALA A 54 -26.53 -5.07 -36.40
C ALA A 54 -27.85 -5.81 -36.63
N GLY A 55 -28.53 -6.25 -35.57
CA GLY A 55 -29.82 -6.93 -35.68
C GLY A 55 -30.44 -7.31 -34.35
N VAL A 56 -31.64 -7.88 -34.39
CA VAL A 56 -32.28 -8.51 -33.23
C VAL A 56 -32.15 -10.02 -33.34
N VAL A 57 -31.74 -10.69 -32.28
CA VAL A 57 -31.55 -12.15 -32.26
C VAL A 57 -32.91 -12.84 -32.33
N SER A 58 -33.20 -13.53 -33.43
CA SER A 58 -34.49 -14.20 -33.62
C SER A 58 -34.50 -15.62 -33.02
N GLU A 59 -33.43 -16.37 -33.26
CA GLU A 59 -33.30 -17.77 -32.81
C GLU A 59 -31.81 -18.10 -32.63
N ILE A 60 -31.47 -18.76 -31.51
CA ILE A 60 -30.13 -19.28 -31.23
C ILE A 60 -30.18 -20.79 -31.42
N ARG A 61 -29.34 -21.34 -32.31
CA ARG A 61 -29.36 -22.76 -32.67
C ARG A 61 -28.31 -23.62 -31.97
N ILE A 62 -27.47 -22.99 -31.17
CA ILE A 62 -26.40 -23.62 -30.41
C ILE A 62 -26.69 -23.59 -28.91
N LYS A 63 -26.16 -24.55 -28.17
CA LYS A 63 -26.23 -24.61 -26.71
C LYS A 63 -24.84 -24.55 -26.10
N VAL A 64 -24.78 -24.09 -24.86
CA VAL A 64 -23.55 -24.15 -24.05
C VAL A 64 -23.11 -25.62 -23.93
N GLY A 65 -21.88 -25.92 -24.32
CA GLY A 65 -21.31 -27.27 -24.39
C GLY A 65 -21.39 -27.96 -25.77
N ASP A 66 -21.96 -27.31 -26.80
CA ASP A 66 -21.93 -27.86 -28.16
C ASP A 66 -20.56 -27.62 -28.82
N LYS A 67 -20.14 -28.56 -29.68
CA LYS A 67 -18.92 -28.47 -30.49
C LYS A 67 -19.24 -27.89 -31.85
N VAL A 68 -18.51 -26.85 -32.25
CA VAL A 68 -18.74 -26.10 -33.50
C VAL A 68 -17.48 -26.04 -34.37
N ASN A 69 -17.68 -25.95 -35.67
CA ASN A 69 -16.66 -25.82 -36.71
C ASN A 69 -16.88 -24.54 -37.54
N GLU A 70 -15.84 -24.11 -38.26
CA GLU A 70 -15.93 -22.99 -39.21
C GLU A 70 -17.13 -23.17 -40.16
N GLY A 71 -17.93 -22.11 -40.31
CA GLY A 71 -19.12 -22.11 -41.14
C GLY A 71 -20.39 -22.70 -40.50
N ASP A 72 -20.36 -23.12 -39.23
CA ASP A 72 -21.56 -23.58 -38.53
C ASP A 72 -22.50 -22.41 -38.18
N LEU A 73 -23.81 -22.66 -38.28
CA LEU A 73 -24.83 -21.65 -38.00
C LEU A 73 -25.00 -21.43 -36.49
N ILE A 74 -24.59 -20.26 -36.02
CA ILE A 74 -24.64 -19.85 -34.61
C ILE A 74 -26.07 -19.43 -34.25
N LEU A 75 -26.57 -18.41 -34.95
CA LEU A 75 -27.84 -17.76 -34.66
C LEU A 75 -28.37 -17.04 -35.90
N VAL A 76 -29.66 -16.71 -35.88
CA VAL A 76 -30.33 -16.00 -36.95
C VAL A 76 -30.67 -14.58 -36.47
N LEU A 77 -30.09 -13.57 -37.11
CA LEU A 77 -30.37 -12.15 -36.83
C LEU A 77 -31.47 -11.61 -37.74
N ASP A 78 -32.42 -10.88 -37.18
CA ASP A 78 -33.34 -10.03 -37.94
C ASP A 78 -32.69 -8.65 -38.14
N THR A 79 -32.21 -8.36 -39.35
CA THR A 79 -31.41 -7.15 -39.66
C THR A 79 -32.24 -5.90 -39.98
N ASP A 80 -33.54 -5.89 -39.64
CA ASP A 80 -34.49 -4.80 -39.94
C ASP A 80 -35.19 -4.19 -38.70
N ALA A 81 -34.76 -4.52 -37.49
CA ALA A 81 -35.33 -3.96 -36.25
C ALA A 81 -34.55 -2.74 -35.73
N GLY A 82 -34.31 -1.78 -36.62
CA GLY A 82 -33.51 -0.61 -36.28
C GLY A 82 -33.54 0.58 -37.23
N ASP A 83 -34.73 1.07 -37.59
CA ASP A 83 -35.23 2.38 -37.14
C ASP A 83 -36.68 2.49 -37.64
N GLU A 84 -37.63 2.38 -36.71
CA GLU A 84 -38.99 2.93 -36.69
C GLU A 84 -39.81 2.12 -35.68
N ALA A 85 -40.27 2.78 -34.61
CA ALA A 85 -41.42 2.29 -33.89
C ALA A 85 -42.57 2.09 -34.89
N PRO A 86 -43.34 1.01 -34.73
CA PRO A 86 -43.19 -0.24 -35.49
C PRO A 86 -43.57 -0.13 -36.99
N ALA A 87 -42.83 -0.83 -37.87
CA ALA A 87 -43.31 -1.91 -38.77
C ALA A 87 -42.52 -2.02 -40.11
N GLU A 88 -41.62 -3.02 -40.18
CA GLU A 88 -41.17 -3.85 -41.33
C GLU A 88 -40.89 -3.25 -42.75
N VAL A 89 -39.60 -3.38 -43.13
CA VAL A 89 -38.97 -3.85 -44.40
C VAL A 89 -38.74 -2.95 -45.65
N ASN A 90 -37.53 -2.37 -45.69
CA ASN A 90 -36.45 -2.48 -46.70
C ASN A 90 -36.70 -2.45 -48.24
N ALA A 91 -36.08 -1.45 -48.92
CA ALA A 91 -34.89 -1.57 -49.79
C ALA A 91 -34.92 -0.97 -51.23
N VAL A 92 -33.99 -0.01 -51.47
CA VAL A 92 -33.17 0.39 -52.67
C VAL A 92 -33.88 0.83 -53.99
N GLU A 93 -33.40 1.80 -54.80
CA GLU A 93 -32.01 2.11 -55.21
C GLU A 93 -31.85 3.50 -55.91
N ALA A 94 -30.59 4.01 -55.90
CA ALA A 94 -29.83 4.80 -56.91
C ALA A 94 -30.37 6.17 -57.44
N ALA A 95 -29.59 7.19 -57.82
CA ALA A 95 -28.16 7.54 -57.81
C ALA A 95 -28.04 9.05 -58.21
N GLU A 96 -26.91 9.70 -57.93
CA GLU A 96 -26.04 10.37 -58.94
C GLU A 96 -25.05 11.37 -58.33
N HIS A 97 -23.80 11.27 -58.81
CA HIS A 97 -22.71 12.24 -58.72
C HIS A 97 -23.06 13.56 -59.43
N LEU A 98 -22.40 14.67 -59.06
CA LEU A 98 -21.46 15.40 -59.94
C LEU A 98 -20.87 16.65 -59.25
N GLU A 99 -19.70 17.00 -59.76
CA GLU A 99 -18.76 18.08 -59.43
C GLU A 99 -19.41 19.49 -59.45
N ASP A 100 -18.90 20.42 -58.64
CA ASP A 100 -18.24 21.63 -59.15
C ASP A 100 -17.51 22.40 -58.03
N ALA A 101 -16.31 22.89 -58.34
CA ALA A 101 -15.64 23.97 -57.64
C ALA A 101 -15.82 25.24 -58.50
N PRO A 102 -15.84 26.46 -57.94
CA PRO A 102 -14.56 27.17 -57.96
C PRO A 102 -14.29 28.18 -56.82
N ALA A 103 -12.98 28.29 -56.57
CA ALA A 103 -12.15 29.45 -56.24
C ALA A 103 -12.76 30.84 -55.95
N SER A 104 -12.23 31.48 -54.90
CA SER A 104 -11.34 32.68 -54.95
C SER A 104 -11.04 33.11 -53.51
N ALA A 105 -9.83 32.93 -52.96
CA ALA A 105 -8.56 33.63 -53.17
C ALA A 105 -8.40 35.00 -52.47
N SER A 106 -7.24 35.10 -51.80
CA SER A 106 -6.47 36.30 -51.39
C SER A 106 -6.89 36.99 -50.09
N GLN A 107 -6.01 37.52 -49.24
CA GLN A 107 -4.53 37.53 -49.05
C GLN A 107 -4.31 38.36 -47.76
N GLY A 108 -3.17 38.24 -47.08
CA GLY A 108 -2.67 39.36 -46.24
C GLY A 108 -1.94 39.05 -44.95
N ASP A 109 -0.72 38.55 -45.09
CA ASP A 109 0.53 38.86 -44.38
C ASP A 109 0.55 39.78 -43.12
N ALA A 110 1.14 39.24 -42.02
CA ALA A 110 2.07 39.78 -40.97
C ALA A 110 1.90 41.20 -40.35
N PRO A 111 2.65 41.64 -39.29
CA PRO A 111 3.49 40.99 -38.25
C PRO A 111 3.17 41.49 -36.78
N PRO A 112 3.91 41.06 -35.72
CA PRO A 112 3.67 41.48 -34.33
C PRO A 112 4.33 42.84 -33.96
N PRO A 113 3.90 43.52 -32.87
CA PRO A 113 4.45 44.82 -32.48
C PRO A 113 5.74 44.72 -31.62
N ALA A 114 6.58 45.75 -31.80
CA ALA A 114 7.94 45.90 -31.28
C ALA A 114 8.06 46.69 -29.94
N GLU A 115 9.27 46.60 -29.37
CA GLU A 115 9.87 47.28 -28.20
C GLU A 115 9.81 48.83 -28.18
N PRO A 116 10.26 49.44 -27.06
CA PRO A 116 11.18 50.58 -27.11
C PRO A 116 12.60 50.22 -26.59
N ALA A 117 13.62 50.64 -27.35
CA ALA A 117 15.07 50.58 -27.07
C ALA A 117 15.58 51.90 -26.41
N PRO A 118 16.90 52.17 -26.26
CA PRO A 118 18.03 51.39 -25.71
C PRO A 118 18.83 52.16 -24.62
N SER A 119 19.74 51.49 -23.91
CA SER A 119 20.93 52.14 -23.30
C SER A 119 22.19 51.31 -23.55
N ALA A 120 23.32 52.01 -23.59
CA ALA A 120 24.53 51.73 -24.35
C ALA A 120 25.35 50.50 -23.93
N ALA A 121 26.10 50.02 -24.92
CA ALA A 121 27.05 48.92 -24.90
C ALA A 121 28.26 49.11 -23.97
N ALA A 122 28.74 47.99 -23.41
CA ALA A 122 30.14 47.79 -23.04
C ALA A 122 30.58 46.38 -23.51
N ALA A 123 31.75 46.34 -24.15
CA ALA A 123 32.40 45.16 -24.72
C ALA A 123 32.94 44.20 -23.62
N PRO A 124 33.24 42.93 -23.95
CA PRO A 124 33.36 41.86 -22.96
C PRO A 124 34.70 41.90 -22.22
N ALA A 125 34.64 41.82 -20.89
CA ALA A 125 35.79 41.44 -20.07
C ALA A 125 35.93 39.91 -20.09
N ALA A 126 37.14 39.42 -20.34
CA ALA A 126 37.46 38.00 -20.32
C ALA A 126 37.12 37.40 -18.96
N THR A 127 36.09 36.56 -18.91
CA THR A 127 35.73 35.74 -17.75
C THR A 127 36.50 34.44 -17.81
N VAL A 128 37.37 34.21 -16.82
CA VAL A 128 38.02 32.92 -16.63
C VAL A 128 36.95 31.97 -16.09
N ALA A 129 36.55 30.99 -16.91
CA ALA A 129 35.70 29.90 -16.49
C ALA A 129 36.54 28.92 -15.65
N GLU A 130 36.23 28.78 -14.37
CA GLU A 130 36.83 27.74 -13.51
C GLU A 130 35.82 26.60 -13.34
N VAL A 131 36.22 25.42 -13.80
CA VAL A 131 35.52 24.15 -13.55
C VAL A 131 35.88 23.66 -12.16
N ARG A 132 34.88 23.48 -11.29
CA ARG A 132 35.05 22.95 -9.94
C ARG A 132 34.34 21.61 -9.79
N ASP A 133 35.04 20.67 -9.17
CA ASP A 133 34.51 19.36 -8.81
C ASP A 133 33.55 19.52 -7.60
N VAL A 134 32.35 18.94 -7.72
CA VAL A 134 31.32 18.96 -6.67
C VAL A 134 31.24 17.59 -6.02
N HIS A 135 31.54 17.53 -4.73
CA HIS A 135 31.58 16.32 -3.92
C HIS A 135 30.35 16.21 -3.00
N LEU A 136 30.01 14.98 -2.64
CA LEU A 136 28.98 14.68 -1.65
C LEU A 136 29.37 15.25 -0.26
N PRO A 137 28.57 16.16 0.34
CA PRO A 137 28.82 16.66 1.69
C PRO A 137 28.63 15.56 2.74
N ASP A 138 29.10 15.81 3.97
CA ASP A 138 28.97 14.88 5.11
C ASP A 138 27.50 14.49 5.34
N ILE A 139 27.19 13.21 5.12
CA ILE A 139 25.86 12.64 5.30
C ILE A 139 25.68 11.98 6.68
N GLY A 140 26.62 12.14 7.62
CA GLY A 140 26.60 11.50 8.94
C GLY A 140 27.07 10.03 8.91
N ASP A 141 26.68 9.22 9.89
CA ASP A 141 27.14 7.81 10.05
C ASP A 141 26.67 6.83 8.94
N PHE A 142 26.08 7.32 7.85
CA PHE A 142 25.49 6.49 6.79
C PHE A 142 26.51 6.19 5.68
N LYS A 143 26.63 4.91 5.32
CA LYS A 143 27.50 4.41 4.24
C LYS A 143 26.64 3.71 3.19
N ASP A 144 27.00 3.85 1.91
CA ASP A 144 26.35 3.18 0.77
C ASP A 144 24.87 3.54 0.57
N VAL A 145 24.56 4.83 0.43
CA VAL A 145 23.19 5.35 0.25
C VAL A 145 22.83 5.41 -1.24
N GLU A 146 21.59 5.08 -1.60
CA GLU A 146 21.12 4.96 -2.99
C GLU A 146 20.52 6.28 -3.52
N VAL A 147 20.84 6.59 -4.78
CA VAL A 147 20.33 7.78 -5.49
C VAL A 147 18.97 7.48 -6.09
N ILE A 148 17.92 8.14 -5.59
CA ILE A 148 16.55 7.92 -6.06
C ILE A 148 16.14 8.83 -7.22
N GLU A 149 16.68 10.06 -7.26
CA GLU A 149 16.30 11.04 -8.28
C GLU A 149 17.42 12.07 -8.47
N ILE A 150 17.69 12.44 -9.73
CA ILE A 150 18.61 13.52 -10.11
C ILE A 150 17.75 14.68 -10.59
N LEU A 151 17.83 15.82 -9.90
CA LEU A 151 16.94 16.97 -10.10
C LEU A 151 17.48 17.99 -11.12
N VAL A 152 18.67 17.76 -11.67
CA VAL A 152 19.38 18.68 -12.57
C VAL A 152 19.96 17.95 -13.77
N ALA A 153 19.83 18.52 -14.98
CA ALA A 153 20.41 17.97 -16.20
C ALA A 153 21.75 18.62 -16.58
N VAL A 154 22.55 17.94 -17.39
CA VAL A 154 23.80 18.50 -17.94
C VAL A 154 23.46 19.72 -18.81
N GLY A 155 24.00 20.88 -18.46
CA GLY A 155 23.74 22.17 -19.11
C GLY A 155 22.84 23.12 -18.32
N ASP A 156 22.22 22.67 -17.22
CA ASP A 156 21.35 23.52 -16.39
C ASP A 156 22.17 24.48 -15.52
N THR A 157 21.62 25.68 -15.33
CA THR A 157 22.17 26.70 -14.41
C THR A 157 21.52 26.53 -13.05
N VAL A 158 22.34 26.27 -12.03
CA VAL A 158 21.90 25.99 -10.66
C VAL A 158 22.34 27.12 -9.74
N GLU A 159 21.46 27.57 -8.85
CA GLU A 159 21.79 28.55 -7.80
C GLU A 159 22.43 27.85 -6.58
N ALA A 160 23.19 28.59 -5.77
CA ALA A 160 23.71 28.04 -4.52
C ALA A 160 22.54 27.62 -3.60
N GLU A 161 22.68 26.50 -2.90
CA GLU A 161 21.64 25.88 -2.05
C GLU A 161 20.46 25.21 -2.81
N GLN A 162 20.46 25.20 -4.14
CA GLN A 162 19.43 24.50 -4.92
C GLN A 162 19.71 22.99 -4.98
N SER A 163 18.68 22.16 -4.74
CA SER A 163 18.79 20.69 -4.66
C SER A 163 19.27 20.06 -5.97
N LEU A 164 20.36 19.28 -5.91
CA LEU A 164 20.98 18.60 -7.06
C LEU A 164 20.47 17.17 -7.24
N LEU A 165 20.32 16.43 -6.14
CA LEU A 165 19.89 15.03 -6.14
C LEU A 165 19.26 14.66 -4.80
N THR A 166 18.44 13.61 -4.82
CA THR A 166 17.77 13.08 -3.64
C THR A 166 18.29 11.68 -3.35
N LEU A 167 18.69 11.45 -2.10
CA LEU A 167 19.17 10.17 -1.59
C LEU A 167 18.15 9.53 -0.65
N GLU A 168 18.05 8.21 -0.66
CA GLU A 168 17.18 7.45 0.24
C GLU A 168 17.99 6.71 1.30
N SER A 169 17.80 7.10 2.57
CA SER A 169 18.29 6.36 3.73
C SER A 169 17.16 5.57 4.39
N ASP A 170 17.51 4.58 5.22
CA ASP A 170 16.57 3.70 5.98
C ASP A 170 15.54 4.46 6.86
N LYS A 171 15.70 5.78 7.04
CA LYS A 171 14.79 6.58 7.88
C LYS A 171 14.25 7.86 7.25
N ALA A 172 14.82 8.35 6.14
CA ALA A 172 14.36 9.57 5.47
C ALA A 172 14.97 9.72 4.07
N SER A 173 14.26 10.41 3.18
CA SER A 173 14.82 10.99 1.96
C SER A 173 15.54 12.29 2.29
N MET A 174 16.77 12.46 1.79
CA MET A 174 17.61 13.64 2.01
C MET A 174 17.95 14.28 0.68
N GLU A 175 17.70 15.58 0.56
CA GLU A 175 18.11 16.37 -0.61
C GLU A 175 19.51 16.94 -0.41
N ILE A 176 20.31 16.93 -1.48
CA ILE A 176 21.67 17.46 -1.45
C ILE A 176 21.70 18.82 -2.18
N PRO A 177 21.93 19.92 -1.46
CA PRO A 177 22.01 21.26 -2.06
C PRO A 177 23.32 21.47 -2.85
N ALA A 178 23.27 22.33 -3.86
CA ALA A 178 24.44 22.73 -4.63
C ALA A 178 25.35 23.65 -3.80
N PRO A 179 26.67 23.34 -3.67
CA PRO A 179 27.57 24.13 -2.85
C PRO A 179 27.93 25.50 -3.46
N PHE A 180 27.75 25.68 -4.78
CA PHE A 180 28.05 26.93 -5.49
C PHE A 180 27.06 27.14 -6.65
N ALA A 181 26.79 28.40 -7.00
CA ALA A 181 26.03 28.73 -8.20
C ALA A 181 26.88 28.54 -9.47
N GLY A 182 26.35 27.86 -10.48
CA GLY A 182 27.09 27.57 -11.71
C GLY A 182 26.32 26.68 -12.68
N THR A 183 26.91 26.44 -13.85
CA THR A 183 26.33 25.56 -14.89
C THR A 183 26.88 24.15 -14.75
N VAL A 184 26.01 23.13 -14.79
CA VAL A 184 26.42 21.71 -14.67
C VAL A 184 27.05 21.23 -15.97
N GLU A 185 28.35 20.94 -15.96
CA GLU A 185 29.10 20.49 -17.14
C GLU A 185 29.03 18.97 -17.32
N SER A 186 29.02 18.22 -16.22
CA SER A 186 28.85 16.76 -16.26
C SER A 186 28.37 16.20 -14.93
N LEU A 187 27.53 15.17 -14.99
CA LEU A 187 27.08 14.36 -13.85
C LEU A 187 27.79 13.01 -13.88
N ALA A 188 28.44 12.63 -12.80
CA ALA A 188 29.19 11.38 -12.67
C ALA A 188 28.38 10.25 -12.01
N VAL A 189 27.13 10.54 -11.61
CA VAL A 189 26.24 9.66 -10.84
C VAL A 189 24.95 9.39 -11.63
N LYS A 190 24.43 8.16 -11.56
CA LYS A 190 23.15 7.76 -12.18
C LYS A 190 22.10 7.40 -11.13
N VAL A 191 20.83 7.47 -11.52
CA VAL A 191 19.71 6.99 -10.68
C VAL A 191 19.89 5.48 -10.40
N GLY A 192 19.92 5.10 -9.13
CA GLY A 192 20.19 3.74 -8.65
C GLY A 192 21.64 3.44 -8.23
N ASP A 193 22.57 4.40 -8.35
CA ASP A 193 23.94 4.21 -7.88
C ASP A 193 24.06 4.37 -6.35
N ARG A 194 24.96 3.59 -5.74
CA ARG A 194 25.29 3.69 -4.30
C ARG A 194 26.48 4.62 -4.11
N ILE A 195 26.29 5.68 -3.34
CA ILE A 195 27.32 6.70 -3.10
C ILE A 195 27.59 6.85 -1.59
N SER A 196 28.82 7.26 -1.28
CA SER A 196 29.31 7.49 0.08
C SER A 196 29.86 8.91 0.22
N GLU A 197 30.09 9.35 1.45
CA GLU A 197 30.67 10.67 1.75
C GLU A 197 31.91 10.95 0.90
N GLY A 198 31.97 12.14 0.30
CA GLY A 198 33.08 12.59 -0.55
C GLY A 198 33.07 12.09 -2.00
N THR A 199 32.12 11.25 -2.42
CA THR A 199 32.01 10.81 -3.82
C THR A 199 31.72 11.99 -4.75
N LEU A 200 32.40 12.03 -5.90
CA LEU A 200 32.22 13.07 -6.93
C LEU A 200 30.82 12.95 -7.56
N ILE A 201 30.00 13.99 -7.41
CA ILE A 201 28.65 14.07 -7.99
C ILE A 201 28.74 14.54 -9.45
N GLY A 202 29.61 15.50 -9.74
CA GLY A 202 29.74 16.10 -11.06
C GLY A 202 30.70 17.30 -11.08
N ARG A 203 30.81 17.93 -12.24
CA ARG A 203 31.61 19.15 -12.44
C ARG A 203 30.69 20.33 -12.75
N MET A 204 30.91 21.45 -12.08
CA MET A 204 30.18 22.69 -12.30
C MET A 204 31.12 23.81 -12.71
N GLN A 205 30.73 24.58 -13.72
CA GLN A 205 31.44 25.77 -14.17
C GLN A 205 30.94 26.98 -13.37
N THR A 206 31.83 27.58 -12.57
CA THR A 206 31.50 28.73 -11.71
C THR A 206 32.10 30.01 -12.29
N THR A 207 31.37 31.13 -12.16
CA THR A 207 31.89 32.48 -12.41
C THR A 207 32.23 33.13 -11.08
N ALA A 208 33.51 33.13 -10.70
CA ALA A 208 33.93 33.68 -9.41
C ALA A 208 33.96 35.22 -9.44
N ALA A 209 33.13 35.86 -8.62
CA ALA A 209 33.38 37.18 -8.09
C ALA A 209 34.21 37.03 -6.79
N ALA A 210 35.33 37.76 -6.72
CA ALA A 210 36.32 37.63 -5.67
C ALA A 210 35.83 38.16 -4.30
N GLY A 211 35.91 37.27 -3.30
CA GLY A 211 36.47 37.54 -1.97
C GLY A 211 35.67 38.35 -0.95
N THR A 212 35.44 37.76 0.22
CA THR A 212 35.93 38.32 1.49
C THR A 212 35.91 37.27 2.60
N ALA A 213 37.02 37.19 3.32
CA ALA A 213 37.28 36.32 4.45
C ALA A 213 36.97 37.04 5.77
N ALA A 214 36.45 36.30 6.76
CA ALA A 214 36.52 36.57 8.21
C ALA A 214 35.85 35.39 8.93
N ALA A 215 36.21 34.93 10.12
CA ALA A 215 37.41 34.94 10.95
C ALA A 215 37.11 33.92 12.07
N ALA A 216 38.11 33.18 12.52
CA ALA A 216 38.01 32.20 13.60
C ALA A 216 37.90 32.87 14.98
N GLU A 217 37.12 32.29 15.89
CA GLU A 217 37.35 32.41 17.34
C GLU A 217 36.80 31.21 18.11
N ALA A 218 37.66 30.66 18.97
CA ALA A 218 37.40 29.71 20.05
C ALA A 218 38.34 30.11 21.21
N PRO A 219 38.27 29.51 22.42
CA PRO A 219 37.13 29.29 23.32
C PRO A 219 37.45 29.84 24.74
N ALA A 220 36.48 29.88 25.67
CA ALA A 220 36.77 30.14 27.10
C ALA A 220 35.92 29.32 28.08
N ALA A 221 36.62 28.38 28.71
CA ALA A 221 36.58 27.79 30.06
C ALA A 221 35.39 27.90 31.04
N SER A 222 35.22 26.75 31.71
CA SER A 222 34.51 26.40 32.96
C SER A 222 34.90 27.26 34.20
N PRO A 223 34.13 27.20 35.30
CA PRO A 223 34.58 26.30 36.40
C PRO A 223 33.47 25.58 37.19
N ALA A 224 33.83 24.42 37.73
CA ALA A 224 33.19 23.70 38.85
C ALA A 224 33.73 24.22 40.21
N PRO A 225 33.53 23.57 41.38
CA PRO A 225 32.36 22.93 42.00
C PRO A 225 32.11 23.44 43.45
N ALA A 226 31.02 23.02 44.11
CA ALA A 226 30.92 23.04 45.58
C ALA A 226 30.14 21.83 46.14
N ALA A 227 30.80 21.05 46.98
CA ALA A 227 30.26 20.19 48.06
C ALA A 227 30.66 20.86 49.41
N PRO A 228 30.25 20.45 50.65
CA PRO A 228 29.95 19.06 51.09
C PRO A 228 28.92 18.93 52.28
N SER A 229 28.90 17.72 52.89
CA SER A 229 28.51 17.32 54.28
C SER A 229 27.26 16.41 54.36
N ALA A 230 27.38 15.08 54.59
CA ALA A 230 27.57 14.31 55.86
C ALA A 230 26.28 14.25 56.73
N ALA A 231 25.86 13.19 57.44
CA ALA A 231 26.26 11.80 57.70
C ALA A 231 25.13 11.10 58.55
N ALA A 232 25.20 9.76 58.68
CA ALA A 232 24.66 8.89 59.75
C ALA A 232 23.11 8.62 59.77
N ALA A 233 22.55 7.46 60.15
CA ALA A 233 23.02 6.28 60.89
C ALA A 233 22.15 5.03 60.59
N GLU A 234 22.69 3.83 60.83
CA GLU A 234 21.97 2.54 60.95
C GLU A 234 21.17 2.46 62.27
N PRO A 235 20.28 1.45 62.44
CA PRO A 235 20.71 0.26 63.19
C PRO A 235 20.19 -1.11 62.69
N VAL A 236 21.01 -2.15 62.96
CA VAL A 236 20.72 -3.60 63.13
C VAL A 236 19.72 -3.82 64.29
N VAL A 237 18.87 -4.86 64.37
CA VAL A 237 19.04 -6.34 64.49
C VAL A 237 17.62 -6.96 64.24
N ALA A 238 17.35 -8.20 63.81
CA ALA A 238 17.64 -9.46 64.46
C ALA A 238 17.19 -10.65 63.59
N GLU A 239 17.98 -11.71 63.68
CA GLU A 239 17.85 -13.02 63.07
C GLU A 239 16.98 -13.93 63.97
N THR A 240 16.02 -14.66 63.38
CA THR A 240 15.34 -15.78 64.04
C THR A 240 15.44 -17.05 63.21
N ALA A 241 15.78 -18.11 63.93
CA ALA A 241 16.23 -19.41 63.48
C ALA A 241 15.18 -20.27 62.75
N ARG A 242 15.72 -21.16 61.93
CA ARG A 242 15.05 -22.24 61.20
C ARG A 242 14.96 -23.50 62.09
N PRO A 243 13.87 -24.30 62.07
CA PRO A 243 13.94 -25.70 62.47
C PRO A 243 14.29 -26.59 61.28
N ALA A 244 15.09 -27.61 61.56
CA ALA A 244 15.54 -28.63 60.62
C ALA A 244 14.52 -29.76 60.50
N GLY A 245 14.37 -30.29 59.29
CA GLY A 245 13.87 -31.64 59.04
C GLY A 245 12.57 -31.72 58.26
N GLU A 246 12.65 -31.76 56.93
CA GLU A 246 11.71 -32.53 56.10
C GLU A 246 12.34 -32.84 54.74
N LYS A 247 12.15 -34.08 54.29
CA LYS A 247 12.83 -34.70 53.16
C LYS A 247 12.37 -34.13 51.82
N GLU A 248 13.35 -33.96 50.94
CA GLU A 248 13.24 -33.48 49.56
C GLU A 248 12.35 -34.40 48.69
N GLN A 249 11.16 -33.92 48.33
CA GLN A 249 10.37 -34.44 47.21
C GLN A 249 10.67 -33.58 45.98
N GLN A 250 11.23 -34.22 44.94
CA GLN A 250 11.51 -33.62 43.64
C GLN A 250 10.24 -33.01 43.03
N ARG A 251 10.25 -31.70 42.83
CA ARG A 251 9.32 -30.99 41.96
C ARG A 251 10.02 -30.69 40.62
N PRO A 252 9.30 -30.76 39.48
CA PRO A 252 9.87 -30.50 38.16
C PRO A 252 10.42 -29.06 38.06
N PRO A 253 11.39 -28.79 37.18
CA PRO A 253 12.13 -27.53 37.18
C PRO A 253 11.19 -26.35 36.87
N VAL A 254 10.96 -25.51 37.87
CA VAL A 254 10.31 -24.21 37.71
C VAL A 254 11.34 -23.25 37.13
N MET A 255 10.98 -22.63 36.00
CA MET A 255 11.77 -21.59 35.34
C MET A 255 12.04 -20.44 36.33
N VAL A 256 13.32 -20.19 36.61
CA VAL A 256 13.75 -19.15 37.55
C VAL A 256 13.37 -17.79 36.99
N ARG A 257 12.60 -16.99 37.76
CA ARG A 257 12.30 -15.60 37.41
C ARG A 257 13.58 -14.76 37.51
N PRO A 258 13.78 -13.72 36.67
CA PRO A 258 15.04 -12.94 36.61
C PRO A 258 15.48 -12.23 37.90
N THR A 259 14.70 -12.32 38.98
CA THR A 259 14.98 -11.70 40.27
C THR A 259 15.65 -12.62 41.29
N ASP A 260 15.81 -13.92 41.01
CA ASP A 260 16.38 -14.88 41.96
C ASP A 260 17.85 -15.26 41.68
N ALA A 261 18.52 -14.55 40.77
CA ALA A 261 19.98 -14.66 40.63
C ALA A 261 20.64 -14.01 41.84
N VAL A 262 21.01 -14.83 42.83
CA VAL A 262 21.97 -14.46 43.87
C VAL A 262 23.19 -13.89 43.15
N ARG A 263 23.39 -12.57 43.24
CA ARG A 263 24.57 -11.88 42.73
C ARG A 263 25.80 -12.46 43.41
N SER A 264 26.41 -13.47 42.81
CA SER A 264 27.70 -13.96 43.26
C SER A 264 28.67 -12.78 43.12
N ARG A 265 29.35 -12.43 44.22
CA ARG A 265 30.30 -11.32 44.21
C ARG A 265 31.46 -11.73 43.31
N SER A 266 31.46 -11.27 42.06
CA SER A 266 32.55 -11.46 41.10
C SER A 266 33.88 -11.04 41.73
N HIS A 267 34.86 -11.96 41.73
CA HIS A 267 36.13 -11.79 42.43
C HIS A 267 37.11 -11.00 41.55
N ALA A 268 37.01 -9.67 41.59
CA ALA A 268 37.83 -8.74 40.78
C ALA A 268 38.40 -7.60 41.64
N SER A 269 39.61 -7.13 41.32
CA SER A 269 40.24 -5.97 41.97
C SER A 269 39.53 -4.65 41.60
N PRO A 270 39.65 -3.59 42.41
CA PRO A 270 39.01 -2.30 42.12
C PRO A 270 39.38 -1.71 40.75
N ALA A 271 40.62 -1.92 40.30
CA ALA A 271 41.09 -1.49 38.99
C ALA A 271 40.37 -2.21 37.84
N VAL A 272 40.19 -3.54 37.95
CA VAL A 272 39.47 -4.35 36.95
C VAL A 272 37.97 -4.01 36.94
N ARG A 273 37.37 -3.74 38.11
CA ARG A 273 35.97 -3.26 38.23
C ARG A 273 35.74 -1.89 37.61
N ARG A 274 36.73 -1.00 37.67
CA ARG A 274 36.67 0.30 36.99
C ARG A 274 36.78 0.10 35.48
N PHE A 275 37.75 -0.69 35.04
CA PHE A 275 37.97 -1.00 33.63
C PHE A 275 36.76 -1.69 32.96
N ALA A 276 36.12 -2.64 33.65
CA ALA A 276 34.90 -3.28 33.14
C ALA A 276 33.73 -2.30 33.00
N ARG A 277 33.57 -1.35 33.95
CA ARG A 277 32.54 -0.29 33.85
C ARG A 277 32.81 0.68 32.71
N GLU A 278 34.07 1.04 32.46
CA GLU A 278 34.44 1.89 31.33
C GLU A 278 34.11 1.24 29.98
N LEU A 279 34.14 -0.10 29.91
CA LEU A 279 33.79 -0.88 28.72
C LEU A 279 32.35 -1.40 28.69
N GLY A 280 31.53 -1.08 29.70
CA GLY A 280 30.14 -1.56 29.78
C GLY A 280 29.98 -3.07 30.03
N VAL A 281 31.00 -3.75 30.55
CA VAL A 281 31.01 -5.20 30.78
C VAL A 281 30.58 -5.54 32.20
N ASP A 282 29.57 -6.41 32.35
CA ASP A 282 29.20 -6.96 33.65
C ASP A 282 30.09 -8.15 34.01
N LEU A 283 30.82 -7.99 35.12
CA LEU A 283 31.76 -8.98 35.66
C LEU A 283 31.08 -10.28 36.12
N ALA A 284 29.76 -10.34 36.22
CA ALA A 284 29.04 -11.58 36.47
C ALA A 284 29.14 -12.58 35.30
N PHE A 285 29.45 -12.10 34.08
CA PHE A 285 29.52 -12.90 32.86
C PHE A 285 30.97 -13.13 32.36
N VAL A 286 31.97 -12.67 33.12
CA VAL A 286 33.38 -12.80 32.75
C VAL A 286 34.02 -13.91 33.57
N ASP A 287 34.48 -14.96 32.89
CA ASP A 287 35.24 -16.04 33.51
C ASP A 287 36.63 -15.57 33.94
N GLY A 288 36.95 -15.73 35.23
CA GLY A 288 38.25 -15.32 35.78
C GLY A 288 39.31 -16.40 35.64
N SER A 289 40.43 -16.09 34.97
CA SER A 289 41.53 -17.04 34.71
C SER A 289 42.56 -17.13 35.83
N ALA A 290 42.58 -16.19 36.78
CA ALA A 290 43.56 -16.16 37.87
C ALA A 290 43.14 -17.01 39.10
N PRO A 291 44.07 -17.34 40.03
CA PRO A 291 43.80 -18.22 41.16
C PRO A 291 42.54 -17.83 41.95
N LYS A 292 41.73 -18.83 42.30
CA LYS A 292 40.41 -18.67 42.93
C LYS A 292 39.38 -17.95 42.04
N GLY A 293 39.46 -18.12 40.72
CA GLY A 293 38.51 -17.53 39.76
C GLY A 293 38.56 -16.00 39.76
N ARG A 294 39.75 -15.42 39.97
CA ARG A 294 39.91 -13.96 39.97
C ARG A 294 39.86 -13.44 38.53
N ILE A 295 39.07 -12.41 38.30
CA ILE A 295 38.97 -11.75 37.00
C ILE A 295 40.14 -10.77 36.84
N THR A 296 40.91 -10.95 35.78
CA THR A 296 42.02 -10.09 35.37
C THR A 296 41.58 -9.07 34.32
N LYS A 297 42.47 -8.14 33.96
CA LYS A 297 42.16 -7.15 32.91
C LYS A 297 42.07 -7.82 31.54
N GLU A 298 42.91 -8.84 31.35
CA GLU A 298 43.02 -9.66 30.16
C GLU A 298 41.72 -10.46 29.92
N ASP A 299 41.09 -10.96 30.98
CA ASP A 299 39.80 -11.67 30.91
C ASP A 299 38.67 -10.76 30.39
N VAL A 300 38.62 -9.50 30.85
CA VAL A 300 37.64 -8.50 30.39
C VAL A 300 37.90 -8.14 28.92
N GLN A 301 39.16 -7.97 28.52
CA GLN A 301 39.52 -7.69 27.13
C GLN A 301 39.20 -8.87 26.20
N ALA A 302 39.46 -10.10 26.65
CA ALA A 302 39.14 -11.31 25.90
C ALA A 302 37.63 -11.49 25.75
N PHE A 303 36.85 -11.18 26.78
CA PHE A 303 35.38 -11.17 26.73
C PHE A 303 34.86 -10.17 25.70
N VAL A 304 35.34 -8.93 25.71
CA VAL A 304 34.95 -7.90 24.74
C VAL A 304 35.35 -8.28 23.32
N LYS A 305 36.57 -8.80 23.14
CA LYS A 305 37.07 -9.25 21.84
C LYS A 305 36.23 -10.41 21.29
N ARG A 306 35.83 -11.34 22.15
CA ARG A 306 34.92 -12.43 21.78
C ARG A 306 33.54 -11.88 21.40
N ALA A 307 32.97 -10.98 22.20
CA ALA A 307 31.66 -10.38 21.94
C ALA A 307 31.62 -9.61 20.61
N LEU A 308 32.71 -8.91 20.27
CA LEU A 308 32.87 -8.20 18.99
C LEU A 308 33.10 -9.15 17.80
N ALA A 309 33.85 -10.24 18.01
CA ALA A 309 34.16 -11.21 16.95
C ALA A 309 33.02 -12.20 16.68
N SER A 310 32.17 -12.50 17.66
CA SER A 310 31.11 -13.51 17.55
C SER A 310 29.74 -12.94 17.20
N GLY A 311 29.62 -11.62 16.92
CA GLY A 311 28.33 -11.00 16.66
C GLY A 311 27.29 -11.38 17.72
N ALA A 312 27.59 -11.09 19.00
CA ALA A 312 26.75 -11.32 20.18
C ALA A 312 26.01 -12.68 20.28
N PRO A 313 26.39 -13.59 21.21
CA PRO A 313 25.42 -14.55 21.70
C PRO A 313 24.34 -13.80 22.51
N ALA A 314 23.10 -14.25 22.36
CA ALA A 314 21.95 -13.76 23.10
C ALA A 314 22.20 -13.67 24.61
N ALA A 315 21.49 -12.72 25.24
CA ALA A 315 21.42 -12.41 26.68
C ALA A 315 22.42 -11.36 27.21
N ALA A 316 22.25 -10.12 26.75
CA ALA A 316 22.10 -9.02 27.70
C ALA A 316 20.59 -8.74 27.84
N PRO A 317 20.03 -8.54 29.05
CA PRO A 317 18.71 -7.94 29.15
C PRO A 317 18.88 -6.49 28.70
N SER A 318 18.60 -6.23 27.43
CA SER A 318 18.37 -4.86 26.98
C SER A 318 17.19 -4.34 27.79
N THR A 319 17.46 -3.34 28.62
CA THR A 319 16.46 -2.44 29.15
C THR A 319 15.87 -1.69 27.96
N GLY A 320 14.88 -2.30 27.29
CA GLY A 320 14.28 -1.76 26.06
C GLY A 320 13.57 -2.81 25.20
N GLY A 321 12.45 -3.34 25.68
CA GLY A 321 11.20 -3.54 24.92
C GLY A 321 11.12 -4.42 23.66
N ALA A 322 12.18 -5.06 23.15
CA ALA A 322 12.07 -5.94 21.98
C ALA A 322 12.04 -7.42 22.41
N LEU A 323 10.84 -8.01 22.48
CA LEU A 323 10.69 -9.46 22.62
C LEU A 323 11.27 -10.12 21.36
N GLN A 324 12.45 -10.71 21.43
CA GLN A 324 13.01 -11.50 20.34
C GLN A 324 12.22 -12.80 20.22
N LEU A 325 11.26 -12.83 19.30
CA LEU A 325 10.54 -14.04 18.94
C LEU A 325 11.55 -15.07 18.43
N PRO A 326 11.56 -16.31 18.96
CA PRO A 326 12.43 -17.36 18.44
C PRO A 326 12.11 -17.60 16.97
N SER A 327 13.15 -17.66 16.13
CA SER A 327 13.00 -17.93 14.71
C SER A 327 12.36 -19.31 14.48
N MET A 328 11.49 -19.42 13.48
CA MET A 328 10.97 -20.72 13.04
C MET A 328 12.13 -21.64 12.62
N PRO A 329 12.09 -22.95 12.96
CA PRO A 329 13.15 -23.87 12.58
C PRO A 329 13.19 -24.05 11.06
N ALA A 330 14.39 -24.09 10.48
CA ALA A 330 14.56 -24.42 9.08
C ALA A 330 14.27 -25.92 8.88
N VAL A 331 13.25 -26.24 8.09
CA VAL A 331 12.88 -27.60 7.70
C VAL A 331 13.24 -27.80 6.24
N ASP A 332 14.02 -28.84 5.96
CA ASP A 332 14.34 -29.25 4.60
C ASP A 332 13.21 -30.14 4.06
N PHE A 333 12.38 -29.57 3.18
CA PHE A 333 11.22 -30.25 2.61
C PHE A 333 11.57 -31.30 1.56
N SER A 334 12.79 -31.27 0.97
CA SER A 334 13.22 -32.25 -0.05
C SER A 334 13.27 -33.68 0.50
N LYS A 335 13.38 -33.82 1.82
CA LYS A 335 13.34 -35.11 2.52
C LYS A 335 11.96 -35.79 2.46
N PHE A 336 10.90 -35.05 2.14
CA PHE A 336 9.53 -35.55 2.12
C PHE A 336 8.94 -35.68 0.71
N GLY A 337 9.67 -35.28 -0.34
CA GLY A 337 9.21 -35.36 -1.73
C GLY A 337 9.93 -34.38 -2.65
N GLU A 338 9.53 -34.37 -3.91
CA GLU A 338 9.98 -33.38 -4.90
C GLU A 338 9.50 -31.98 -4.51
N ILE A 339 10.38 -30.98 -4.64
CA ILE A 339 10.10 -29.59 -4.27
C ILE A 339 10.44 -28.64 -5.43
N GLU A 340 9.71 -27.52 -5.48
CA GLU A 340 10.01 -26.39 -6.35
C GLU A 340 10.14 -25.13 -5.48
N GLU A 341 11.25 -24.41 -5.61
CA GLU A 341 11.47 -23.14 -4.91
C GLU A 341 11.14 -21.98 -5.85
N ARG A 342 10.28 -21.06 -5.39
CA ARG A 342 9.90 -19.85 -6.14
C ARG A 342 10.16 -18.61 -5.31
N GLU A 343 10.84 -17.64 -5.89
CA GLU A 343 11.06 -16.36 -5.23
C GLU A 343 9.75 -15.57 -5.08
N LEU A 344 9.58 -14.93 -3.92
CA LEU A 344 8.46 -14.02 -3.69
C LEU A 344 8.64 -12.72 -4.48
N GLY A 345 7.58 -12.29 -5.16
CA GLY A 345 7.53 -10.98 -5.81
C GLY A 345 7.67 -9.81 -4.82
N ARG A 346 8.14 -8.67 -5.31
CA ARG A 346 8.42 -7.46 -4.50
C ARG A 346 7.22 -7.02 -3.64
N ILE A 347 6.02 -6.96 -4.22
CA ILE A 347 4.79 -6.56 -3.50
C ILE A 347 4.51 -7.51 -2.33
N LYS A 348 4.60 -8.83 -2.53
CA LYS A 348 4.39 -9.81 -1.44
C LYS A 348 5.44 -9.68 -0.34
N LYS A 349 6.70 -9.41 -0.66
CA LYS A 349 7.76 -9.16 0.34
C LYS A 349 7.44 -7.91 1.18
N LEU A 350 7.06 -6.81 0.53
CA LEU A 350 6.74 -5.55 1.21
C LEU A 350 5.45 -5.64 2.03
N SER A 351 4.36 -6.12 1.43
CA SER A 351 3.07 -6.32 2.10
C SER A 351 3.19 -7.32 3.26
N GLY A 352 4.00 -8.37 3.11
CA GLY A 352 4.27 -9.33 4.18
C GLY A 352 4.90 -8.68 5.41
N ALA A 353 5.94 -7.86 5.22
CA ALA A 353 6.57 -7.13 6.32
C ALA A 353 5.60 -6.12 6.97
N HIS A 354 4.81 -5.40 6.17
CA HIS A 354 3.80 -4.47 6.66
C HIS A 354 2.71 -5.17 7.50
N LEU A 355 2.12 -6.25 6.97
CA LEU A 355 1.07 -7.02 7.64
C LEU A 355 1.58 -7.67 8.92
N HIS A 356 2.82 -8.19 8.91
CA HIS A 356 3.44 -8.75 10.10
C HIS A 356 3.61 -7.70 11.20
N ARG A 357 4.08 -6.49 10.83
CA ARG A 357 4.18 -5.37 11.77
C ARG A 357 2.81 -5.00 12.33
N SER A 358 1.77 -4.93 11.50
CA SER A 358 0.41 -4.64 11.99
C SER A 358 -0.08 -5.72 12.96
N TRP A 359 0.09 -7.00 12.61
CA TRP A 359 -0.31 -8.13 13.44
C TRP A 359 0.35 -8.15 14.82
N LEU A 360 1.63 -7.79 14.90
CA LEU A 360 2.36 -7.74 16.16
C LEU A 360 2.00 -6.53 17.04
N ASN A 361 1.64 -5.39 16.44
CA ASN A 361 1.51 -4.12 17.15
C ASN A 361 0.06 -3.69 17.42
N VAL A 362 -0.91 -4.25 16.71
CA VAL A 362 -2.34 -3.92 16.85
C VAL A 362 -3.03 -5.06 17.60
N PRO A 363 -3.51 -4.84 18.84
CA PRO A 363 -4.35 -5.79 19.55
C PRO A 363 -5.72 -5.92 18.87
N HIS A 364 -5.83 -6.86 17.93
CA HIS A 364 -7.02 -7.03 17.10
C HIS A 364 -8.18 -7.66 17.89
N VAL A 365 -9.36 -7.08 17.72
CA VAL A 365 -10.64 -7.75 17.96
C VAL A 365 -11.45 -7.68 16.67
N THR A 366 -12.12 -8.78 16.32
CA THR A 366 -13.04 -8.83 15.18
C THR A 366 -14.47 -9.03 15.65
N GLN A 367 -15.34 -8.10 15.29
CA GLN A 367 -16.78 -8.22 15.45
C GLN A 367 -17.40 -8.70 14.14
N PHE A 368 -18.38 -9.60 14.21
CA PHE A 368 -19.14 -10.08 13.05
C PHE A 368 -20.58 -9.62 13.15
N ASP A 369 -21.14 -9.24 12.00
CA ASP A 369 -22.53 -8.81 11.90
C ASP A 369 -23.08 -9.09 10.49
N GLU A 370 -24.37 -8.90 10.31
CA GLU A 370 -25.07 -9.08 9.04
C GLU A 370 -25.91 -7.85 8.69
N ALA A 371 -25.79 -7.36 7.46
CA ALA A 371 -26.69 -6.33 6.93
C ALA A 371 -27.72 -6.98 6.00
N ASP A 372 -28.98 -6.65 6.20
CA ASP A 372 -29.99 -6.88 5.17
C ASP A 372 -29.80 -5.84 4.08
N ILE A 373 -29.54 -6.25 2.85
CA ILE A 373 -29.29 -5.35 1.72
C ILE A 373 -30.33 -5.54 0.61
N THR A 374 -31.47 -6.16 0.93
CA THR A 374 -32.53 -6.48 -0.05
C THR A 374 -32.98 -5.23 -0.80
N GLU A 375 -33.32 -4.17 -0.09
CA GLU A 375 -33.78 -2.91 -0.65
C GLU A 375 -32.65 -2.13 -1.34
N LEU A 376 -31.44 -2.19 -0.79
CA LEU A 376 -30.25 -1.55 -1.38
C LEU A 376 -29.90 -2.19 -2.74
N GLU A 377 -29.97 -3.51 -2.86
CA GLU A 377 -29.71 -4.21 -4.11
C GLU A 377 -30.82 -3.96 -5.14
N ALA A 378 -32.08 -3.88 -4.71
CA ALA A 378 -33.18 -3.48 -5.57
C ALA A 378 -32.94 -2.06 -6.14
N PHE A 379 -32.62 -1.10 -5.25
CA PHE A 379 -32.31 0.27 -5.66
C PHE A 379 -31.12 0.33 -6.63
N ARG A 380 -30.03 -0.39 -6.34
CA ARG A 380 -28.85 -0.45 -7.24
C ARG A 380 -29.23 -0.90 -8.64
N LYS A 381 -30.09 -1.92 -8.77
CA LYS A 381 -30.56 -2.43 -10.06
C LYS A 381 -31.42 -1.39 -10.80
N GLU A 382 -32.28 -0.68 -10.09
CA GLU A 382 -33.10 0.40 -10.67
C GLU A 382 -32.24 1.55 -11.20
N GLN A 383 -31.10 1.84 -10.57
CA GLN A 383 -30.19 2.90 -11.01
C GLN A 383 -29.26 2.50 -12.17
N LYS A 384 -29.37 1.28 -12.71
CA LYS A 384 -28.46 0.79 -13.77
C LYS A 384 -28.48 1.70 -15.00
N ASP A 385 -29.66 2.14 -15.45
CA ASP A 385 -29.78 2.99 -16.64
C ASP A 385 -29.20 4.39 -16.41
N ALA A 386 -29.38 4.95 -15.20
CA ALA A 386 -28.79 6.23 -14.81
C ALA A 386 -27.25 6.13 -14.72
N ALA A 387 -26.74 5.02 -14.20
CA ALA A 387 -25.31 4.74 -14.11
C ALA A 387 -24.67 4.59 -15.50
N SER A 388 -25.33 3.88 -16.43
CA SER A 388 -24.87 3.76 -17.81
C SER A 388 -24.81 5.12 -18.52
N LYS A 389 -25.78 6.02 -18.28
CA LYS A 389 -25.77 7.39 -18.82
C LYS A 389 -24.63 8.24 -18.26
N ALA A 390 -24.16 7.92 -17.06
CA ALA A 390 -23.01 8.54 -16.43
C ALA A 390 -21.69 7.80 -16.72
N ASP A 391 -21.70 6.81 -17.63
CA ASP A 391 -20.55 5.99 -18.02
C ASP A 391 -19.84 5.29 -16.84
N VAL A 392 -20.61 4.87 -15.83
CA VAL A 392 -20.08 4.19 -14.65
C VAL A 392 -20.74 2.85 -14.39
N LYS A 393 -19.93 1.85 -14.03
CA LYS A 393 -20.42 0.56 -13.54
C LYS A 393 -20.80 0.66 -12.07
N LEU A 394 -22.11 0.74 -11.79
CA LEU A 394 -22.61 0.83 -10.43
C LEU A 394 -22.53 -0.52 -9.69
N THR A 395 -21.52 -0.64 -8.82
CA THR A 395 -21.36 -1.78 -7.90
C THR A 395 -21.93 -1.45 -6.52
N PHE A 396 -21.87 -2.42 -5.61
CA PHE A 396 -22.27 -2.23 -4.21
C PHE A 396 -21.28 -1.34 -3.42
N MET A 397 -20.00 -1.34 -3.81
CA MET A 397 -18.91 -0.69 -3.06
C MET A 397 -19.12 0.82 -2.84
N PRO A 398 -19.58 1.62 -3.82
CA PRO A 398 -19.92 3.03 -3.61
C PRO A 398 -20.93 3.29 -2.49
N PHE A 399 -21.97 2.46 -2.38
CA PHE A 399 -22.96 2.56 -1.31
C PHE A 399 -22.36 2.25 0.05
N LEU A 400 -21.52 1.22 0.11
CA LEU A 400 -20.80 0.84 1.32
C LEU A 400 -19.85 1.95 1.77
N MET A 401 -19.08 2.54 0.85
CA MET A 401 -18.20 3.67 1.14
C MET A 401 -18.99 4.85 1.73
N LYS A 402 -20.18 5.16 1.18
CA LYS A 402 -21.06 6.19 1.74
C LYS A 402 -21.60 5.84 3.13
N ALA A 403 -22.02 4.59 3.34
CA ALA A 403 -22.50 4.14 4.64
C ALA A 403 -21.39 4.19 5.70
N VAL A 404 -20.18 3.73 5.36
CA VAL A 404 -19.00 3.84 6.21
C VAL A 404 -18.67 5.30 6.50
N CYS A 405 -18.71 6.19 5.49
CA CYS A 405 -18.48 7.61 5.70
C CYS A 405 -19.44 8.22 6.73
N LYS A 406 -20.74 7.92 6.64
CA LYS A 406 -21.73 8.37 7.63
C LYS A 406 -21.50 7.74 9.01
N ALA A 407 -21.10 6.47 9.06
CA ALA A 407 -20.74 5.79 10.30
C ALA A 407 -19.51 6.43 10.97
N LEU A 408 -18.46 6.75 10.20
CA LEU A 408 -17.26 7.44 10.68
C LEU A 408 -17.57 8.85 11.21
N ALA A 409 -18.50 9.58 10.59
CA ALA A 409 -18.96 10.87 11.09
C ALA A 409 -19.69 10.75 12.44
N THR A 410 -20.42 9.64 12.64
CA THR A 410 -21.16 9.36 13.89
C THR A 410 -20.22 8.85 15.00
N TYR A 411 -19.22 8.06 14.62
CA TYR A 411 -18.24 7.45 15.53
C TYR A 411 -16.81 7.90 15.17
N PRO A 412 -16.41 9.13 15.55
CA PRO A 412 -15.15 9.71 15.10
C PRO A 412 -13.90 8.97 15.60
N GLN A 413 -14.02 8.13 16.64
CA GLN A 413 -12.92 7.27 17.11
C GLN A 413 -12.44 6.29 16.02
N PHE A 414 -13.34 5.82 15.15
CA PHE A 414 -12.99 4.97 14.01
C PHE A 414 -12.30 5.76 12.89
N ASN A 415 -12.45 7.09 12.88
CA ASN A 415 -11.77 7.99 11.94
C ASN A 415 -10.49 8.58 12.56
N SER A 416 -9.63 7.69 13.07
CA SER A 416 -8.46 8.12 13.82
C SER A 416 -7.22 7.25 13.54
N SER A 417 -6.09 7.69 14.08
CA SER A 417 -4.85 6.93 14.13
C SER A 417 -4.17 7.19 15.47
N LEU A 418 -3.48 6.18 16.03
CA LEU A 418 -2.60 6.39 17.16
C LEU A 418 -1.33 7.13 16.71
N SER A 419 -0.86 8.08 17.52
CA SER A 419 0.47 8.66 17.35
C SER A 419 1.55 7.60 17.52
N ALA A 420 2.75 7.86 16.99
CA ALA A 420 3.85 6.90 17.00
C ALA A 420 4.29 6.45 18.41
N ASP A 421 4.08 7.30 19.42
CA ASP A 421 4.31 7.00 20.83
C ASP A 421 3.14 6.26 21.51
N GLY A 422 1.97 6.17 20.86
CA GLY A 422 0.76 5.56 21.40
C GLY A 422 -0.02 6.41 22.40
N GLU A 423 0.42 7.63 22.68
CA GLU A 423 -0.12 8.48 23.76
C GLU A 423 -1.24 9.42 23.30
N LYS A 424 -1.37 9.65 21.98
CA LYS A 424 -2.34 10.58 21.42
C LYS A 424 -3.17 9.94 20.31
N LEU A 425 -4.43 10.35 20.25
CA LEU A 425 -5.33 9.98 19.17
C LEU A 425 -5.40 11.11 18.15
N ILE A 426 -5.03 10.82 16.90
CA ILE A 426 -5.10 11.74 15.77
C ILE A 426 -6.47 11.57 15.11
N LEU A 427 -7.41 12.46 15.45
CA LEU A 427 -8.74 12.47 14.83
C LEU A 427 -8.69 13.17 13.47
N LYS A 428 -8.94 12.42 12.40
CA LYS A 428 -8.93 12.94 11.02
C LYS A 428 -10.23 13.71 10.76
N LYS A 429 -10.12 14.89 10.14
CA LYS A 429 -11.27 15.75 9.78
C LYS A 429 -11.74 15.57 8.34
N TYR A 430 -11.04 14.71 7.60
CA TYR A 430 -11.39 14.26 6.26
C TYR A 430 -11.83 12.78 6.33
N VAL A 431 -12.50 12.30 5.29
CA VAL A 431 -12.85 10.89 5.14
C VAL A 431 -12.29 10.36 3.83
N HIS A 432 -11.30 9.47 3.96
CA HIS A 432 -10.69 8.76 2.85
C HIS A 432 -10.79 7.27 3.13
N ILE A 433 -11.21 6.46 2.16
CA ILE A 433 -11.46 5.04 2.37
C ILE A 433 -10.48 4.22 1.55
N GLY A 434 -9.68 3.40 2.21
CA GLY A 434 -8.85 2.39 1.56
C GLY A 434 -9.74 1.28 1.00
N VAL A 435 -9.48 0.82 -0.23
CA VAL A 435 -10.17 -0.33 -0.80
C VAL A 435 -9.13 -1.35 -1.20
N ALA A 436 -9.18 -2.53 -0.58
CA ALA A 436 -8.25 -3.60 -0.89
C ALA A 436 -8.59 -4.18 -2.26
N VAL A 437 -7.63 -4.09 -3.20
CA VAL A 437 -7.76 -4.58 -4.56
C VAL A 437 -6.82 -5.77 -4.75
N ASP A 438 -7.40 -6.91 -5.11
CA ASP A 438 -6.64 -8.08 -5.53
C ASP A 438 -6.07 -7.85 -6.94
N THR A 439 -4.76 -8.07 -7.08
CA THR A 439 -4.04 -7.91 -8.34
C THR A 439 -3.15 -9.14 -8.58
N PRO A 440 -2.78 -9.44 -9.84
CA PRO A 440 -1.90 -10.57 -10.13
C PRO A 440 -0.56 -10.55 -9.37
N ASN A 441 -0.08 -9.34 -9.01
CA ASN A 441 1.19 -9.15 -8.33
C ASN A 441 1.09 -9.18 -6.80
N GLY A 442 -0.13 -9.20 -6.26
CA GLY A 442 -0.42 -9.20 -4.83
C GLY A 442 -1.47 -8.18 -4.42
N LEU A 443 -1.75 -8.13 -3.11
CA LEU A 443 -2.74 -7.22 -2.53
C LEU A 443 -2.17 -5.81 -2.39
N VAL A 444 -2.92 -4.82 -2.89
CA VAL A 444 -2.66 -3.39 -2.68
C VAL A 444 -3.92 -2.71 -2.17
N VAL A 445 -3.75 -1.61 -1.43
CA VAL A 445 -4.87 -0.87 -0.82
C VAL A 445 -4.82 0.60 -1.27
N PRO A 446 -5.30 0.91 -2.48
CA PRO A 446 -5.51 2.30 -2.89
C PRO A 446 -6.58 2.99 -2.04
N VAL A 447 -6.49 4.31 -1.93
CA VAL A 447 -7.32 5.16 -1.09
C VAL A 447 -8.21 6.06 -1.96
N ILE A 448 -9.52 5.90 -1.82
CA ILE A 448 -10.51 6.81 -2.41
C ILE A 448 -10.61 8.05 -1.51
N ARG A 449 -10.29 9.22 -2.08
CA ARG A 449 -10.24 10.49 -1.36
C ARG A 449 -11.61 11.17 -1.31
N ASP A 450 -11.80 11.94 -0.24
CA ASP A 450 -12.95 12.82 0.02
C ASP A 450 -14.31 12.15 -0.20
N VAL A 451 -14.49 10.96 0.38
CA VAL A 451 -15.72 10.16 0.22
C VAL A 451 -16.95 10.91 0.76
N ASP A 452 -16.75 11.78 1.74
CA ASP A 452 -17.76 12.66 2.30
C ASP A 452 -18.29 13.66 1.27
N LYS A 453 -17.46 14.12 0.33
CA LYS A 453 -17.78 15.20 -0.63
C LYS A 453 -18.34 14.71 -1.96
N LYS A 454 -18.18 13.42 -2.29
CA LYS A 454 -18.48 12.85 -3.61
C LYS A 454 -19.85 12.17 -3.67
N GLY A 455 -20.51 12.16 -4.83
CA GLY A 455 -21.73 11.38 -5.05
C GLY A 455 -21.46 9.87 -5.21
N ILE A 456 -22.51 9.06 -5.30
CA ILE A 456 -22.37 7.60 -5.51
C ILE A 456 -21.76 7.28 -6.87
N PHE A 457 -22.13 8.03 -7.93
CA PHE A 457 -21.57 7.85 -9.27
C PHE A 457 -20.11 8.31 -9.37
N ASP A 458 -19.77 9.44 -8.75
CA ASP A 458 -18.36 9.90 -8.68
C ASP A 458 -17.48 8.84 -7.97
N LEU A 459 -17.98 8.27 -6.87
CA LEU A 459 -17.30 7.20 -6.16
C LEU A 459 -17.19 5.91 -6.99
N ALA A 460 -18.16 5.64 -7.87
CA ALA A 460 -18.11 4.51 -8.79
C ALA A 460 -17.03 4.72 -9.88
N ALA A 461 -16.95 5.94 -10.43
CA ALA A 461 -15.91 6.34 -11.38
C ALA A 461 -14.51 6.22 -10.76
N ASP A 462 -14.30 6.88 -9.61
CA ASP A 462 -13.02 6.85 -8.88
C ASP A 462 -12.57 5.42 -8.57
N LEU A 463 -13.51 4.59 -8.10
CA LEU A 463 -13.22 3.20 -7.80
C LEU A 463 -12.83 2.41 -9.04
N GLY A 464 -13.51 2.65 -10.17
CA GLY A 464 -13.19 2.04 -11.46
C GLY A 464 -11.78 2.41 -11.92
N GLU A 465 -11.46 3.70 -11.93
CA GLU A 465 -10.15 4.22 -12.32
C GLU A 465 -9.01 3.70 -11.45
N ILE A 466 -9.16 3.81 -10.12
CA ILE A 466 -8.08 3.42 -9.20
C ILE A 466 -7.88 1.90 -9.20
N SER A 467 -8.95 1.13 -9.36
CA SER A 467 -8.85 -0.33 -9.48
C SER A 467 -8.16 -0.75 -10.78
N ALA A 468 -8.40 -0.04 -11.88
CA ALA A 468 -7.70 -0.28 -13.14
C ALA A 468 -6.20 0.05 -13.01
N LYS A 469 -5.85 1.19 -12.39
CA LYS A 469 -4.46 1.56 -12.09
C LYS A 469 -3.77 0.54 -11.18
N ALA A 470 -4.48 0.03 -10.16
CA ALA A 470 -4.00 -1.00 -9.26
C ALA A 470 -3.63 -2.30 -10.00
N ARG A 471 -4.54 -2.83 -10.82
CA ARG A 471 -4.30 -4.05 -11.61
C ARG A 471 -3.21 -3.87 -12.65
N ALA A 472 -3.07 -2.66 -13.20
CA ALA A 472 -1.99 -2.30 -14.12
C ALA A 472 -0.63 -2.08 -13.43
N GLY A 473 -0.56 -2.08 -12.09
CA GLY A 473 0.67 -1.81 -11.33
C GLY A 473 1.14 -0.36 -11.41
N LYS A 474 0.24 0.60 -11.70
CA LYS A 474 0.55 2.02 -11.94
C LYS A 474 0.11 2.94 -10.79
N LEU A 475 -0.09 2.41 -9.59
CA LEU A 475 -0.41 3.22 -8.41
C LEU A 475 0.82 4.02 -7.98
N ALA A 476 0.63 5.31 -7.73
CA ALA A 476 1.64 6.12 -7.09
C ALA A 476 1.63 5.87 -5.57
N PRO A 477 2.74 6.12 -4.85
CA PRO A 477 2.75 6.04 -3.38
C PRO A 477 1.67 6.88 -2.71
N GLY A 478 1.35 8.06 -3.28
CA GLY A 478 0.29 8.94 -2.79
C GLY A 478 -1.12 8.37 -2.93
N ASP A 479 -1.34 7.39 -3.81
CA ASP A 479 -2.64 6.71 -3.98
C ASP A 479 -2.91 5.71 -2.85
N MET A 480 -1.91 5.33 -2.05
CA MET A 480 -2.04 4.33 -0.99
C MET A 480 -1.93 4.92 0.42
N GLN A 481 -1.97 6.26 0.53
CA GLN A 481 -1.74 6.97 1.79
C GLN A 481 -2.94 7.80 2.23
N GLY A 482 -2.99 8.07 3.54
CA GLY A 482 -3.99 8.95 4.13
C GLY A 482 -5.36 8.31 4.34
N GLY A 483 -5.48 6.99 4.26
CA GLY A 483 -6.72 6.27 4.57
C GLY A 483 -7.19 6.48 6.01
N CYS A 484 -8.51 6.53 6.19
CA CYS A 484 -9.18 6.61 7.48
C CYS A 484 -9.57 5.22 7.99
N LEU A 485 -10.14 4.42 7.10
CA LEU A 485 -10.57 3.05 7.29
C LEU A 485 -10.46 2.32 5.96
N SER A 486 -10.02 1.06 5.99
CA SER A 486 -9.94 0.21 4.81
C SER A 486 -11.14 -0.73 4.70
N ILE A 487 -11.54 -1.05 3.47
CA ILE A 487 -12.53 -2.07 3.15
C ILE A 487 -11.85 -3.18 2.36
N SER A 488 -11.92 -4.39 2.86
CA SER A 488 -11.51 -5.61 2.16
C SER A 488 -12.77 -6.37 1.74
N SER A 489 -12.99 -6.54 0.44
CA SER A 489 -14.17 -7.23 -0.06
C SER A 489 -13.80 -8.55 -0.73
N LEU A 490 -14.30 -9.65 -0.17
CA LEU A 490 -14.21 -11.00 -0.75
C LEU A 490 -15.55 -11.45 -1.36
N GLY A 491 -16.55 -10.57 -1.41
CA GLY A 491 -17.91 -10.91 -1.85
C GLY A 491 -18.01 -11.41 -3.29
N GLY A 492 -17.07 -11.00 -4.16
CA GLY A 492 -16.98 -11.49 -5.54
C GLY A 492 -16.33 -12.88 -5.69
N ILE A 493 -15.64 -13.36 -4.65
CA ILE A 493 -14.95 -14.66 -4.64
C ILE A 493 -15.80 -15.69 -3.89
N GLY A 494 -16.17 -15.38 -2.64
CA GLY A 494 -16.94 -16.28 -1.80
C GLY A 494 -16.62 -16.14 -0.31
N GLY A 495 -16.99 -17.16 0.46
CA GLY A 495 -16.81 -17.21 1.91
C GLY A 495 -17.98 -16.60 2.68
N THR A 496 -18.10 -17.01 3.95
CA THR A 496 -19.17 -16.57 4.85
C THR A 496 -18.71 -15.45 5.78
N GLN A 497 -17.51 -15.58 6.34
CA GLN A 497 -16.89 -14.63 7.27
C GLN A 497 -15.36 -14.76 7.18
N PHE A 498 -14.64 -13.68 7.47
CA PHE A 498 -13.18 -13.68 7.63
C PHE A 498 -12.74 -12.55 8.56
N THR A 499 -11.53 -12.66 9.10
CA THR A 499 -10.94 -11.66 10.01
C THR A 499 -9.86 -10.86 9.27
N PRO A 500 -10.17 -9.70 8.68
CA PRO A 500 -9.16 -8.86 8.04
C PRO A 500 -8.15 -8.34 9.05
N ILE A 501 -6.90 -8.15 8.61
CA ILE A 501 -5.84 -7.50 9.39
C ILE A 501 -5.92 -5.99 9.12
N VAL A 502 -5.98 -5.19 10.19
CA VAL A 502 -6.01 -3.73 10.17
C VAL A 502 -4.79 -3.19 9.42
N ASN A 503 -5.01 -2.25 8.53
CA ASN A 503 -3.96 -1.58 7.75
C ASN A 503 -3.39 -0.39 8.55
N ALA A 504 -2.55 -0.67 9.54
CA ALA A 504 -1.98 0.37 10.40
C ALA A 504 -1.23 1.44 9.57
N PRO A 505 -1.43 2.75 9.81
CA PRO A 505 -1.89 3.37 11.06
C PRO A 505 -3.41 3.58 11.19
N GLU A 506 -4.24 3.01 10.32
CA GLU A 506 -5.68 2.96 10.54
C GLU A 506 -6.00 2.13 11.79
N VAL A 507 -7.13 2.41 12.44
CA VAL A 507 -7.55 1.72 13.66
C VAL A 507 -8.60 0.65 13.40
N ALA A 508 -9.13 0.55 12.18
CA ALA A 508 -10.15 -0.42 11.83
C ALA A 508 -10.11 -0.79 10.33
N ILE A 509 -10.58 -1.99 10.02
CA ILE A 509 -10.78 -2.50 8.65
C ILE A 509 -12.09 -3.27 8.59
N LEU A 510 -12.85 -3.04 7.52
CA LEU A 510 -14.13 -3.69 7.26
C LEU A 510 -13.95 -4.83 6.26
N GLY A 511 -14.31 -6.06 6.65
CA GLY A 511 -14.35 -7.24 5.79
C GLY A 511 -15.75 -7.49 5.26
N ILE A 512 -15.91 -7.62 3.94
CA ILE A 512 -17.21 -7.93 3.30
C ILE A 512 -17.17 -9.32 2.70
N SER A 513 -18.16 -10.15 3.04
CA SER A 513 -18.32 -11.50 2.51
C SER A 513 -19.48 -11.58 1.51
N ARG A 514 -19.63 -12.75 0.87
CA ARG A 514 -20.64 -12.95 -0.17
C ARG A 514 -22.05 -12.82 0.43
N ALA A 515 -22.88 -12.00 -0.20
CA ALA A 515 -24.29 -11.89 0.16
C ALA A 515 -25.07 -13.14 -0.29
N GLU A 516 -26.05 -13.56 0.50
CA GLU A 516 -26.85 -14.75 0.25
C GLU A 516 -28.32 -14.53 0.63
N MET A 517 -29.24 -15.12 -0.13
CA MET A 517 -30.66 -15.13 0.22
C MET A 517 -30.89 -16.05 1.42
N LYS A 518 -31.33 -15.48 2.55
CA LYS A 518 -31.65 -16.22 3.77
C LYS A 518 -33.11 -16.02 4.17
N PRO A 519 -33.80 -17.05 4.70
CA PRO A 519 -35.10 -16.85 5.32
C PRO A 519 -34.92 -16.10 6.65
N LYS A 520 -35.52 -14.92 6.78
CA LYS A 520 -35.54 -14.16 8.04
C LYS A 520 -36.97 -14.10 8.55
N TRP A 521 -37.13 -14.37 9.85
CA TRP A 521 -38.39 -14.23 10.55
C TRP A 521 -38.65 -12.77 10.88
N ASP A 522 -39.77 -12.22 10.40
CA ASP A 522 -40.16 -10.82 10.65
C ASP A 522 -41.01 -10.63 11.92
N GLY A 523 -41.29 -11.72 12.64
CA GLY A 523 -42.22 -11.74 13.77
C GLY A 523 -43.52 -12.50 13.47
N ALA A 524 -43.88 -12.68 12.19
CA ALA A 524 -45.12 -13.32 11.75
C ALA A 524 -44.93 -14.36 10.63
N ALA A 525 -44.00 -14.13 9.70
CA ALA A 525 -43.68 -15.04 8.60
C ALA A 525 -42.17 -15.08 8.31
N PHE A 526 -41.73 -16.14 7.62
CA PHE A 526 -40.40 -16.16 7.03
C PHE A 526 -40.43 -15.47 5.67
N SER A 527 -39.61 -14.44 5.50
CA SER A 527 -39.43 -13.73 4.25
C SER A 527 -38.00 -13.95 3.72
N PRO A 528 -37.81 -14.19 2.41
CA PRO A 528 -36.48 -14.29 1.82
C PRO A 528 -35.84 -12.89 1.78
N ARG A 529 -34.66 -12.74 2.39
CA ARG A 529 -33.92 -11.48 2.46
C ARG A 529 -32.49 -11.69 1.97
N LEU A 530 -31.97 -10.73 1.21
CA LEU A 530 -30.58 -10.74 0.76
C LEU A 530 -29.68 -10.23 1.90
N ILE A 531 -28.99 -11.15 2.56
CA ILE A 531 -28.18 -10.86 3.73
C ILE A 531 -26.71 -10.83 3.35
N MET A 532 -26.04 -9.73 3.67
CA MET A 532 -24.60 -9.54 3.49
C MET A 532 -23.89 -9.64 4.84
N PRO A 533 -23.14 -10.73 5.09
CA PRO A 533 -22.27 -10.80 6.25
C PRO A 533 -21.07 -9.86 6.09
N PHE A 534 -20.68 -9.23 7.19
CA PHE A 534 -19.47 -8.43 7.26
C PHE A 534 -18.79 -8.58 8.63
N SER A 535 -17.51 -8.25 8.66
CA SER A 535 -16.68 -8.26 9.86
C SER A 535 -15.98 -6.92 10.03
N LEU A 536 -15.80 -6.48 11.26
CA LEU A 536 -15.06 -5.28 11.60
C LEU A 536 -13.92 -5.68 12.51
N SER A 537 -12.69 -5.65 12.00
CA SER A 537 -11.50 -5.79 12.83
C SER A 537 -11.02 -4.41 13.25
N TYR A 538 -10.65 -4.25 14.52
CA TYR A 538 -10.21 -2.96 15.05
C TYR A 538 -9.14 -3.10 16.12
N ASP A 539 -8.40 -2.01 16.32
CA ASP A 539 -7.41 -1.85 17.38
C ASP A 539 -8.11 -1.62 18.73
N HIS A 540 -8.04 -2.63 19.60
CA HIS A 540 -8.74 -2.59 20.88
C HIS A 540 -8.13 -1.60 21.89
N ARG A 541 -7.02 -0.93 21.56
CA ARG A 541 -6.50 0.19 22.35
C ARG A 541 -7.32 1.47 22.15
N VAL A 542 -7.96 1.61 20.98
CA VAL A 542 -8.75 2.80 20.61
C VAL A 542 -10.24 2.51 20.72
N ILE A 543 -10.67 1.38 20.17
CA ILE A 543 -12.09 1.03 20.04
C ILE A 543 -12.40 -0.08 21.04
N ASP A 544 -13.40 0.13 21.88
CA ASP A 544 -13.87 -0.92 22.79
C ASP A 544 -14.91 -1.87 22.13
N GLY A 545 -15.24 -2.97 22.80
CA GLY A 545 -16.23 -3.94 22.29
C GLY A 545 -17.63 -3.37 22.12
N ALA A 546 -18.06 -2.45 22.98
CA ALA A 546 -19.37 -1.84 22.89
C ALA A 546 -19.44 -0.84 21.73
N GLU A 547 -18.38 -0.07 21.51
CA GLU A 547 -18.22 0.81 20.35
C GLU A 547 -18.18 0.02 19.04
N GLY A 548 -17.43 -1.09 19.01
CA GLY A 548 -17.40 -2.02 17.88
C GLY A 548 -18.80 -2.48 17.48
N VAL A 549 -19.58 -3.01 18.44
CA VAL A 549 -20.96 -3.47 18.18
C VAL A 549 -21.88 -2.33 17.78
N ARG A 550 -21.80 -1.16 18.44
CA ARG A 550 -22.60 0.02 18.07
C ARG A 550 -22.31 0.47 16.64
N PHE A 551 -21.05 0.44 16.23
CA PHE A 551 -20.63 0.77 14.87
C PHE A 551 -21.19 -0.23 13.86
N THR A 552 -21.03 -1.55 14.09
CA THR A 552 -21.54 -2.56 13.14
C THR A 552 -23.06 -2.54 13.05
N THR A 553 -23.76 -2.41 14.18
CA THR A 553 -25.22 -2.30 14.21
C THR A 553 -25.70 -1.06 13.46
N TYR A 554 -25.04 0.08 13.66
CA TYR A 554 -25.40 1.31 12.94
C TYR A 554 -25.13 1.18 11.44
N LEU A 555 -23.99 0.60 11.05
CA LEU A 555 -23.66 0.34 9.65
C LEU A 555 -24.70 -0.60 9.00
N ALA A 556 -25.11 -1.66 9.69
CA ALA A 556 -26.16 -2.57 9.22
C ALA A 556 -27.50 -1.84 9.01
N GLN A 557 -27.86 -0.91 9.90
CA GLN A 557 -29.06 -0.08 9.74
C GLN A 557 -28.98 0.87 8.54
N LEU A 558 -27.81 1.46 8.27
CA LEU A 558 -27.60 2.33 7.11
C LEU A 558 -27.68 1.54 5.80
N LEU A 559 -27.14 0.33 5.79
CA LEU A 559 -27.16 -0.54 4.61
C LEU A 559 -28.55 -1.14 4.35
N GLY A 560 -29.32 -1.42 5.41
CA GLY A 560 -30.69 -1.90 5.31
C GLY A 560 -31.72 -0.84 4.94
N ASP A 561 -31.45 0.43 5.24
CA ASP A 561 -32.26 1.54 4.73
C ASP A 561 -31.37 2.70 4.26
N ILE A 562 -31.06 2.67 2.96
CA ILE A 562 -30.18 3.65 2.32
C ILE A 562 -30.69 5.09 2.41
N ARG A 563 -31.99 5.30 2.62
CA ARG A 563 -32.56 6.65 2.76
C ARG A 563 -32.02 7.34 4.00
N ARG A 564 -31.57 6.57 4.99
CA ARG A 564 -30.88 7.09 6.18
C ARG A 564 -29.54 7.75 5.87
N LEU A 565 -28.96 7.52 4.69
CA LEU A 565 -27.76 8.23 4.23
C LEU A 565 -28.05 9.71 3.90
N LEU A 566 -29.31 10.09 3.70
CA LEU A 566 -29.73 11.46 3.40
C LEU A 566 -30.05 12.29 4.65
N LEU A 567 -30.34 11.63 5.77
CA LEU A 567 -30.38 12.23 7.11
C LEU A 567 -28.95 12.43 7.59
#